data_AF-A0A3M6UK31-F1
#
_entry.id   AF-A0A3M6UK31-F1
#
_cell.length_a   1.000
_cell.length_b   1.000
_cell.length_c   1.000
_cell.angle_alpha   90.00
_cell.angle_beta   90.00
_cell.angle_gamma   90.00
#
_symmetry.space_group_name_H-M   'P 1'
#
loop_
_entity.id
_entity.type
_entity.pdbx_description
1 polymer ?
#
loop_
_entity_poly.entity_id
_entity_poly.type
_entity_poly.pdbx_seq_one_letter_code
_entity_poly.pdbx_strand_id
1 'polypeptide(L)'
;MKHELRTPFHPPHPQSAQLRCRGAFKTLTKGKWERRNVSDDAIRNRRRHDMMLRERKGWPERLFHGDLRCGPLFPLPRRTRKAERPYVLDVQAQCDTDSQYYCCHGNTGWCGHGDKFCNCSSCINYRSFISAELAQWRPHNGCQVRNFTQSSACESLSRGVSSVTFVGDSLVRHFFSAMVILLTNDPLYGALKFKTPPKMRDICKGDSQFVDSICHVHTAMTWRDIMDNPNFCDGWARFQISYVKAYKVELAQLAFLAIRKLLNKVGSIVLMGIGIHNNFNASAVIQSYLEPAVKLVSTSKNGWPHLIWLSTHSMGPLKPINYHRDQGNPAILSFNENLRKYCNHHNISLFDSFNMTMGVHSFDGTHFGVGVNTVKRKLQMRAELVGLKTEGTCTFLWMFCRFTEKMLAFLPVELKTKSSGLKDVTQPKKILLTKMGDFSLGTDFTGICNPHYLQISKAFLMSPAMADTFLAQNCTAEASRISVFLTKPYLQTKASVLDQSSLHRWKQLL
;
A
#
# COMPACT_ATOMS: atom_id res chain seq x y z
N MET A 1 36.82 54.70 11.74
CA MET A 1 37.13 53.44 11.00
C MET A 1 36.86 52.28 11.95
N LYS A 2 36.09 51.24 11.63
CA LYS A 2 35.44 50.85 10.36
C LYS A 2 33.94 50.60 10.59
N HIS A 3 33.10 50.86 9.59
CA HIS A 3 31.75 50.28 9.53
C HIS A 3 31.86 48.85 9.00
N GLU A 4 31.35 47.87 9.74
CA GLU A 4 31.02 46.55 9.17
C GLU A 4 29.50 46.42 9.09
N LEU A 5 29.01 46.31 7.86
CA LEU A 5 27.61 46.09 7.54
C LEU A 5 27.21 44.68 8.00
N ARG A 6 26.28 44.60 8.95
CA ARG A 6 25.57 43.33 9.24
C ARG A 6 24.75 42.95 8.01
N THR A 7 25.24 41.99 7.23
CA THR A 7 24.44 41.30 6.22
C THR A 7 23.23 40.62 6.89
N PRO A 8 22.01 40.74 6.34
CA PRO A 8 20.88 40.01 6.87
C PRO A 8 21.14 38.51 6.81
N PHE A 9 20.99 37.83 7.94
CA PHE A 9 21.03 36.36 7.99
C PHE A 9 19.79 35.83 7.25
N HIS A 10 19.95 35.48 5.98
CA HIS A 10 18.97 34.69 5.27
C HIS A 10 19.04 33.26 5.82
N PRO A 11 18.01 32.75 6.52
CA PRO A 11 17.98 31.33 6.85
C PRO A 11 17.99 30.55 5.54
N PRO A 12 18.74 29.45 5.44
CA PRO A 12 18.76 28.64 4.22
C PRO A 12 17.33 28.22 3.90
N HIS A 13 16.85 28.59 2.72
CA HIS A 13 15.55 28.13 2.23
C HIS A 13 15.48 26.61 2.40
N PRO A 14 14.43 26.05 3.05
CA PRO A 14 14.28 24.62 3.15
C PRO A 14 14.18 24.08 1.72
N GLN A 15 15.20 23.33 1.28
CA GLN A 15 15.21 22.73 -0.05
C GLN A 15 13.97 21.85 -0.18
N SER A 16 13.00 22.29 -0.98
CA SER A 16 11.70 21.64 -1.19
C SER A 16 11.81 20.40 -2.08
N ALA A 17 12.90 19.65 -1.93
CA ALA A 17 13.27 18.48 -2.72
C ALA A 17 12.56 17.18 -2.29
N GLN A 18 11.68 17.23 -1.27
CA GLN A 18 10.67 16.18 -1.10
C GLN A 18 9.57 16.35 -2.15
N LEU A 19 9.87 15.94 -3.40
CA LEU A 19 8.82 15.65 -4.38
C LEU A 19 7.84 14.66 -3.75
N ARG A 20 6.64 15.13 -3.42
CA ARG A 20 5.55 14.25 -2.99
C ARG A 20 5.25 13.31 -4.15
N CYS A 21 5.58 12.03 -3.99
CA CYS A 21 5.31 10.98 -4.96
C CYS A 21 3.79 10.77 -5.12
N ARG A 22 3.13 11.64 -5.88
CA ARG A 22 1.72 11.50 -6.25
C ARG A 22 1.53 10.16 -6.97
N GLY A 23 0.45 9.46 -6.66
CA GLY A 23 0.20 8.11 -7.17
C GLY A 23 1.29 7.12 -6.79
N ALA A 24 1.69 7.07 -5.51
CA ALA A 24 2.79 6.28 -4.99
C ALA A 24 2.82 4.82 -5.50
N PHE A 25 1.69 4.13 -5.60
CA PHE A 25 1.62 2.77 -6.15
C PHE A 25 1.96 2.67 -7.65
N LYS A 26 1.70 3.71 -8.45
CA LYS A 26 2.00 3.76 -9.89
C LYS A 26 3.41 4.28 -10.19
N THR A 27 4.01 5.03 -9.26
CA THR A 27 5.34 5.65 -9.43
C THR A 27 6.46 4.85 -8.75
N LEU A 28 6.28 4.41 -7.49
CA LEU A 28 7.32 3.71 -6.74
C LEU A 28 7.65 2.31 -7.30
N THR A 29 6.71 1.70 -8.01
CA THR A 29 6.80 0.35 -8.61
C THR A 29 7.47 0.36 -9.99
N LYS A 30 7.73 1.54 -10.56
CA LYS A 30 8.50 1.73 -11.79
C LYS A 30 9.88 2.25 -11.44
N GLY A 31 10.92 1.55 -11.86
CA GLY A 31 12.28 1.80 -11.41
C GLY A 31 13.27 0.78 -11.96
N LYS A 32 14.48 0.78 -11.40
CA LYS A 32 15.54 -0.20 -11.70
C LYS A 32 16.19 -0.70 -10.41
N TRP A 33 16.77 -1.89 -10.47
CA TRP A 33 17.68 -2.38 -9.45
C TRP A 33 19.08 -1.86 -9.68
N GLU A 34 19.74 -1.42 -8.62
CA GLU A 34 21.16 -1.07 -8.61
C GLU A 34 21.87 -2.01 -7.63
N ARG A 35 22.96 -2.64 -8.06
CA ARG A 35 23.81 -3.41 -7.13
C ARG A 35 24.35 -2.45 -6.06
N ARG A 36 24.33 -2.88 -4.80
CA ARG A 36 24.97 -2.13 -3.70
C ARG A 36 26.48 -2.39 -3.78
N ASN A 37 27.28 -1.45 -3.26
CA ASN A 37 28.69 -1.73 -3.02
C ASN A 37 28.79 -2.77 -1.89
N VAL A 38 29.16 -4.00 -2.23
CA VAL A 38 29.25 -5.16 -1.34
C VAL A 38 30.51 -5.95 -1.68
N SER A 39 31.10 -6.63 -0.70
CA SER A 39 32.30 -7.44 -0.93
C SER A 39 32.01 -8.67 -1.80
N ASP A 40 33.04 -9.18 -2.47
CA ASP A 40 32.95 -10.43 -3.23
C ASP A 40 32.55 -11.62 -2.35
N ASP A 41 32.90 -11.60 -1.06
CA ASP A 41 32.42 -12.60 -0.10
C ASP A 41 30.91 -12.55 0.10
N ALA A 42 30.29 -11.37 0.10
CA ALA A 42 28.83 -11.27 0.13
C ALA A 42 28.19 -11.84 -1.14
N ILE A 43 28.84 -11.63 -2.30
CA ILE A 43 28.41 -12.20 -3.60
C ILE A 43 28.54 -13.72 -3.59
N ARG A 44 29.70 -14.27 -3.19
CA ARG A 44 29.96 -15.71 -3.07
C ARG A 44 29.02 -16.38 -2.08
N ASN A 45 28.84 -15.79 -0.90
CA ASN A 45 27.93 -16.33 0.12
C ASN A 45 26.48 -16.33 -0.36
N ARG A 46 26.03 -15.28 -1.07
CA ARG A 46 24.68 -15.27 -1.68
C ARG A 46 24.53 -16.39 -2.71
N ARG A 47 25.47 -16.54 -3.64
CA ARG A 47 25.45 -17.60 -4.66
C ARG A 47 25.36 -19.00 -4.02
N ARG A 48 26.18 -19.27 -3.00
CA ARG A 48 26.16 -20.54 -2.24
C ARG A 48 24.83 -20.77 -1.53
N HIS A 49 24.23 -19.71 -0.98
CA HIS A 49 22.92 -19.79 -0.33
C HIS A 49 21.79 -20.09 -1.33
N ASP A 50 21.78 -19.40 -2.48
CA ASP A 50 20.84 -19.65 -3.57
C ASP A 50 20.95 -21.09 -4.11
N MET A 51 22.16 -21.63 -4.19
CA MET A 51 22.45 -23.02 -4.60
C MET A 51 21.87 -24.03 -3.60
N MET A 52 22.16 -23.86 -2.31
CA MET A 52 21.65 -24.73 -1.24
C MET A 52 20.11 -24.72 -1.14
N LEU A 53 19.45 -23.57 -1.36
CA LEU A 53 17.98 -23.49 -1.43
C LEU A 53 17.39 -24.17 -2.68
N ARG A 54 18.12 -24.17 -3.81
CA ARG A 54 17.74 -24.90 -5.02
C ARG A 54 17.85 -26.42 -4.82
N GLU A 55 18.96 -26.90 -4.29
CA GLU A 55 19.21 -28.33 -4.04
C GLU A 55 18.16 -28.97 -3.11
N ARG A 56 17.73 -28.25 -2.06
CA ARG A 56 16.61 -28.67 -1.19
C ARG A 56 15.29 -28.91 -1.92
N LYS A 57 15.09 -28.26 -3.08
CA LYS A 57 13.95 -28.44 -3.99
C LYS A 57 14.22 -29.48 -5.10
N GLY A 58 15.36 -30.17 -5.04
CA GLY A 58 15.78 -31.18 -6.02
C GLY A 58 16.41 -30.61 -7.30
N TRP A 59 16.68 -29.31 -7.36
CA TRP A 59 17.31 -28.68 -8.52
C TRP A 59 18.77 -29.09 -8.66
N PRO A 60 19.32 -29.11 -9.88
CA PRO A 60 20.75 -29.34 -10.07
C PRO A 60 21.56 -28.17 -9.49
N GLU A 61 22.73 -28.51 -8.93
CA GLU A 61 23.71 -27.54 -8.41
C GLU A 61 24.12 -26.55 -9.50
N ARG A 62 24.61 -27.09 -10.62
CA ARG A 62 24.95 -26.37 -11.85
C ARG A 62 23.70 -26.18 -12.72
N LEU A 63 23.51 -24.96 -13.21
CA LEU A 63 22.38 -24.56 -14.05
C LEU A 63 22.72 -24.56 -15.55
N PHE A 64 23.89 -25.06 -15.95
CA PHE A 64 24.39 -25.10 -17.33
C PHE A 64 24.94 -26.50 -17.66
N HIS A 65 24.92 -26.90 -18.94
CA HIS A 65 25.44 -28.21 -19.38
C HIS A 65 26.97 -28.29 -19.41
N GLY A 66 27.63 -27.20 -19.83
CA GLY A 66 29.08 -27.13 -20.02
C GLY A 66 29.53 -27.32 -21.48
N ASP A 67 28.64 -27.78 -22.37
CA ASP A 67 28.84 -27.94 -23.82
C ASP A 67 28.25 -26.77 -24.64
N LEU A 68 28.07 -25.61 -24.00
CA LEU A 68 27.43 -24.39 -24.53
C LEU A 68 25.94 -24.51 -24.88
N ARG A 69 25.25 -25.60 -24.52
CA ARG A 69 23.79 -25.73 -24.74
C ARG A 69 22.96 -25.07 -23.65
N CYS A 70 21.84 -24.44 -24.03
CA CYS A 70 20.98 -23.65 -23.15
C CYS A 70 19.50 -23.61 -23.58
N GLY A 71 18.66 -23.02 -22.74
CA GLY A 71 17.24 -22.81 -23.00
C GLY A 71 16.39 -24.07 -22.79
N PRO A 72 15.10 -24.02 -23.20
CA PRO A 72 14.16 -25.12 -22.98
C PRO A 72 14.40 -26.33 -23.89
N LEU A 73 15.17 -26.18 -24.98
CA LEU A 73 15.55 -27.27 -25.89
C LEU A 73 16.50 -28.28 -25.23
N PHE A 74 17.27 -27.84 -24.23
CA PHE A 74 18.27 -28.63 -23.54
C PHE A 74 17.98 -28.64 -22.03
N PRO A 75 16.92 -29.33 -21.57
CA PRO A 75 16.54 -29.35 -20.17
C PRO A 75 17.55 -30.10 -19.29
N LEU A 76 17.69 -29.64 -18.05
CA LEU A 76 18.45 -30.28 -16.99
C LEU A 76 17.56 -31.17 -16.11
N PRO A 77 18.11 -32.26 -15.54
CA PRO A 77 17.37 -33.13 -14.63
C PRO A 77 17.17 -32.46 -13.27
N ARG A 78 15.93 -32.51 -12.79
CA ARG A 78 15.53 -32.10 -11.44
C ARG A 78 15.02 -33.32 -10.68
N ARG A 79 15.61 -33.59 -9.53
CA ARG A 79 15.22 -34.70 -8.65
C ARG A 79 13.81 -34.48 -8.11
N THR A 80 13.01 -35.55 -8.07
CA THR A 80 11.67 -35.54 -7.47
C THR A 80 11.64 -36.34 -6.16
N ARG A 81 10.51 -36.26 -5.45
CA ARG A 81 10.23 -37.10 -4.26
C ARG A 81 9.58 -38.44 -4.61
N LYS A 82 9.25 -38.70 -5.87
CA LYS A 82 8.61 -39.95 -6.33
C LYS A 82 9.68 -40.99 -6.65
N ALA A 83 9.57 -42.17 -6.07
CA ALA A 83 10.53 -43.25 -6.26
C ALA A 83 10.47 -43.82 -7.69
N GLU A 84 9.29 -43.91 -8.29
CA GLU A 84 9.08 -44.46 -9.65
C GLU A 84 9.57 -43.51 -10.75
N ARG A 85 9.70 -42.21 -10.43
CA ARG A 85 10.20 -41.18 -11.35
C ARG A 85 11.17 -40.25 -10.61
N PRO A 86 12.40 -40.71 -10.33
CA PRO A 86 13.34 -39.97 -9.48
C PRO A 86 13.80 -38.65 -10.09
N TYR A 87 13.67 -38.47 -11.41
CA TYR A 87 14.03 -37.25 -12.13
C TYR A 87 12.94 -36.80 -13.11
N VAL A 88 12.86 -35.48 -13.34
CA VAL A 88 12.12 -34.86 -14.44
C VAL A 88 13.05 -33.91 -15.19
N LEU A 89 12.94 -33.87 -16.52
CA LEU A 89 13.66 -32.95 -17.39
C LEU A 89 12.78 -31.72 -17.62
N ASP A 90 12.77 -30.79 -16.66
CA ASP A 90 11.92 -29.60 -16.72
C ASP A 90 12.61 -28.27 -16.35
N VAL A 91 13.90 -28.29 -16.02
CA VAL A 91 14.68 -27.08 -15.76
C VAL A 91 15.35 -26.65 -17.06
N GLN A 92 15.04 -25.46 -17.58
CA GLN A 92 15.79 -24.96 -18.74
C GLN A 92 17.26 -24.75 -18.38
N ALA A 93 18.17 -25.16 -19.25
CA ALA A 93 19.58 -24.86 -19.08
C ALA A 93 19.83 -23.35 -19.24
N GLN A 94 20.75 -22.84 -18.45
CA GLN A 94 21.24 -21.47 -18.49
C GLN A 94 22.65 -21.46 -19.08
N CYS A 95 23.14 -20.28 -19.41
CA CYS A 95 24.55 -20.10 -19.70
C CYS A 95 25.29 -19.74 -18.42
N ASP A 96 26.54 -20.17 -18.30
CA ASP A 96 27.37 -19.83 -17.16
C ASP A 96 27.61 -18.31 -17.14
N THR A 97 27.18 -17.67 -16.05
CA THR A 97 27.31 -16.23 -15.83
C THR A 97 28.76 -15.79 -15.68
N ASP A 98 29.67 -16.68 -15.30
CA ASP A 98 31.07 -16.33 -15.08
C ASP A 98 31.89 -16.53 -16.36
N SER A 99 31.52 -17.50 -17.21
CA SER A 99 32.09 -17.70 -18.56
C SER A 99 31.94 -16.49 -19.49
N GLN A 100 32.74 -16.46 -20.56
CA GLN A 100 32.60 -15.50 -21.65
C GLN A 100 31.32 -15.68 -22.49
N TYR A 101 30.61 -16.81 -22.37
CA TYR A 101 29.44 -17.17 -23.18
C TYR A 101 28.16 -17.08 -22.35
N TYR A 102 27.86 -15.91 -21.79
CA TYR A 102 26.85 -15.71 -20.75
C TYR A 102 25.42 -15.43 -21.24
N CYS A 103 25.19 -15.34 -22.56
CA CYS A 103 23.87 -15.11 -23.14
C CYS A 103 23.38 -16.34 -23.92
N CYS A 104 22.13 -16.75 -23.70
CA CYS A 104 21.48 -17.83 -24.44
C CYS A 104 20.64 -17.28 -25.58
N HIS A 105 20.87 -17.77 -26.80
CA HIS A 105 20.01 -17.50 -27.95
C HIS A 105 18.82 -18.45 -27.95
N GLY A 106 17.65 -18.01 -27.45
CA GLY A 106 16.51 -18.88 -27.15
C GLY A 106 16.00 -19.76 -28.29
N ASN A 107 16.09 -19.31 -29.56
CA ASN A 107 15.64 -20.11 -30.71
C ASN A 107 16.60 -21.23 -31.11
N THR A 108 17.90 -21.10 -30.86
CA THR A 108 18.92 -22.09 -31.29
C THR A 108 19.42 -22.94 -30.12
N GLY A 109 19.21 -22.49 -28.89
CA GLY A 109 19.65 -23.18 -27.68
C GLY A 109 21.17 -23.14 -27.46
N TRP A 110 21.87 -22.14 -27.99
CA TRP A 110 23.31 -21.97 -27.82
C TRP A 110 23.70 -20.76 -26.98
N CYS A 111 24.70 -20.95 -26.12
CA CYS A 111 25.38 -19.91 -25.38
C CYS A 111 26.38 -19.15 -26.25
N GLY A 112 26.47 -17.84 -26.03
CA GLY A 112 27.41 -16.96 -26.70
C GLY A 112 27.49 -15.57 -26.05
N HIS A 113 28.01 -14.61 -26.80
CA HIS A 113 28.12 -13.20 -26.39
C HIS A 113 27.91 -12.25 -27.57
N GLY A 114 27.80 -10.95 -27.29
CA GLY A 114 27.51 -9.93 -28.30
C GLY A 114 26.05 -9.95 -28.76
N ASP A 115 25.69 -9.02 -29.65
CA ASP A 115 24.29 -8.73 -29.99
C ASP A 115 23.52 -9.94 -30.51
N LYS A 116 24.15 -10.80 -31.33
CA LYS A 116 23.53 -12.02 -31.84
C LYS A 116 22.99 -12.93 -30.74
N PHE A 117 23.66 -13.00 -29.58
CA PHE A 117 23.27 -13.88 -28.46
C PHE A 117 22.57 -13.14 -27.32
N CYS A 118 22.81 -11.83 -27.16
CA CYS A 118 22.30 -11.04 -26.03
C CYS A 118 21.15 -10.10 -26.40
N ASN A 119 20.99 -9.73 -27.68
CA ASN A 119 20.11 -8.65 -28.14
C ASN A 119 19.11 -9.15 -29.21
N CYS A 120 18.33 -10.17 -28.85
CA CYS A 120 17.22 -10.69 -29.65
C CYS A 120 15.98 -10.94 -28.78
N SER A 121 14.80 -11.05 -29.39
CA SER A 121 13.51 -11.17 -28.69
C SER A 121 13.37 -12.41 -27.80
N SER A 122 14.11 -13.49 -28.10
CA SER A 122 14.18 -14.71 -27.28
C SER A 122 15.51 -14.88 -26.54
N CYS A 123 16.39 -13.88 -26.59
CA CYS A 123 17.71 -13.96 -25.97
C CYS A 123 17.63 -13.71 -24.46
N ILE A 124 18.39 -14.48 -23.68
CA ILE A 124 18.48 -14.33 -22.23
C ILE A 124 19.94 -14.10 -21.84
N ASN A 125 20.26 -12.87 -21.43
CA ASN A 125 21.52 -12.53 -20.78
C ASN A 125 21.45 -12.95 -19.30
N TYR A 126 22.20 -13.98 -18.90
CA TYR A 126 22.15 -14.44 -17.50
C TYR A 126 22.96 -13.54 -16.56
N ARG A 127 23.97 -12.81 -17.04
CA ARG A 127 24.73 -11.81 -16.24
C ARG A 127 23.91 -10.60 -15.82
N SER A 128 22.83 -10.26 -16.54
CA SER A 128 21.98 -9.11 -16.20
C SER A 128 21.02 -9.39 -15.05
N PHE A 129 20.89 -10.64 -14.60
CA PHE A 129 20.11 -10.96 -13.42
C PHE A 129 20.81 -10.48 -12.13
N ILE A 130 20.00 -9.97 -11.19
CA ILE A 130 20.47 -9.39 -9.94
C ILE A 130 19.80 -10.11 -8.76
N SER A 131 20.56 -10.43 -7.71
CA SER A 131 19.97 -10.79 -6.41
C SER A 131 19.53 -9.51 -5.73
N ALA A 132 18.23 -9.40 -5.44
CA ALA A 132 17.64 -8.25 -4.76
C ALA A 132 18.22 -8.04 -3.36
N GLU A 133 18.73 -9.10 -2.74
CA GLU A 133 19.38 -9.11 -1.43
C GLU A 133 20.75 -8.43 -1.47
N LEU A 134 21.40 -8.33 -2.64
CA LEU A 134 22.64 -7.58 -2.86
C LEU A 134 22.42 -6.23 -3.55
N ALA A 135 21.15 -5.83 -3.75
CA ALA A 135 20.78 -4.66 -4.53
C ALA A 135 19.87 -3.70 -3.75
N GLN A 136 19.58 -2.56 -4.37
CA GLN A 136 18.62 -1.57 -3.92
C GLN A 136 17.70 -1.19 -5.07
N TRP A 137 16.43 -0.97 -4.77
CA TRP A 137 15.46 -0.49 -5.75
C TRP A 137 15.48 1.04 -5.83
N ARG A 138 15.67 1.58 -7.04
CA ARG A 138 15.50 3.00 -7.35
C ARG A 138 14.27 3.21 -8.21
N PRO A 139 13.18 3.78 -7.66
CA PRO A 139 12.08 4.27 -8.47
C PRO A 139 12.56 5.34 -9.45
N HIS A 140 11.87 5.47 -10.58
CA HIS A 140 12.10 6.56 -11.51
C HIS A 140 11.65 7.91 -10.92
N ASN A 141 12.03 9.01 -11.60
CA ASN A 141 11.54 10.37 -11.33
C ASN A 141 11.91 10.92 -9.93
N GLY A 142 13.07 10.52 -9.38
CA GLY A 142 13.59 11.03 -8.10
C GLY A 142 12.83 10.55 -6.85
N CYS A 143 11.80 9.71 -7.01
CA CYS A 143 11.02 9.19 -5.90
C CYS A 143 11.84 8.25 -5.01
N GLN A 144 12.19 8.70 -3.81
CA GLN A 144 12.93 7.87 -2.85
C GLN A 144 12.02 6.80 -2.23
N VAL A 145 12.58 5.62 -1.94
CA VAL A 145 11.93 4.62 -1.08
C VAL A 145 12.23 4.97 0.37
N ARG A 146 11.21 5.10 1.23
CA ARG A 146 11.44 5.29 2.67
C ARG A 146 11.88 3.94 3.27
N ASN A 147 13.03 3.92 3.92
CA ASN A 147 13.37 2.82 4.81
C ASN A 147 12.60 2.99 6.12
N PHE A 148 11.93 1.92 6.55
CA PHE A 148 11.23 1.87 7.83
C PHE A 148 12.00 0.95 8.78
N THR A 149 12.26 1.44 9.99
CA THR A 149 12.54 0.60 11.16
C THR A 149 11.23 -0.02 11.65
N GLN A 150 11.32 -1.07 12.47
CA GLN A 150 10.20 -1.67 13.18
C GLN A 150 9.32 -0.62 13.87
N SER A 151 9.90 0.18 14.78
CA SER A 151 9.17 1.19 15.55
C SER A 151 8.44 2.18 14.64
N SER A 152 9.11 2.69 13.58
CA SER A 152 8.48 3.61 12.63
C SER A 152 7.36 2.99 11.79
N ALA A 153 7.40 1.67 11.55
CA ALA A 153 6.36 0.94 10.82
C ALA A 153 5.16 0.63 11.73
N CYS A 154 5.43 0.13 12.93
CA CYS A 154 4.43 -0.16 13.97
C CYS A 154 3.67 1.11 14.38
N GLU A 155 4.37 2.23 14.55
CA GLU A 155 3.77 3.54 14.78
C GLU A 155 2.91 3.99 13.59
N SER A 156 3.43 3.84 12.36
CA SER A 156 2.69 4.24 11.14
C SER A 156 1.36 3.51 10.99
N LEU A 157 1.32 2.21 11.30
CA LEU A 157 0.09 1.41 11.27
C LEU A 157 -0.82 1.73 12.46
N SER A 158 -0.27 1.82 13.68
CA SER A 158 -1.03 2.09 14.91
C SER A 158 -1.71 3.47 14.95
N ARG A 159 -1.37 4.39 14.04
CA ARG A 159 -1.95 5.74 13.94
C ARG A 159 -3.28 5.84 13.18
N GLY A 160 -3.81 4.74 12.63
CA GLY A 160 -5.11 4.75 11.92
C GLY A 160 -5.56 3.45 11.28
N VAL A 161 -4.70 2.43 11.26
CA VAL A 161 -5.03 1.07 10.81
C VAL A 161 -5.41 0.23 12.03
N SER A 162 -6.52 -0.50 11.96
CA SER A 162 -7.00 -1.43 12.99
C SER A 162 -6.81 -2.90 12.59
N SER A 163 -6.66 -3.16 11.29
CA SER A 163 -6.46 -4.50 10.72
C SER A 163 -5.69 -4.42 9.40
N VAL A 164 -4.75 -5.34 9.18
CA VAL A 164 -4.15 -5.61 7.87
C VAL A 164 -4.30 -7.10 7.58
N THR A 165 -5.12 -7.45 6.59
CA THR A 165 -5.42 -8.84 6.25
C THR A 165 -4.93 -9.14 4.84
N PHE A 166 -3.92 -9.99 4.74
CA PHE A 166 -3.41 -10.50 3.48
C PHE A 166 -4.22 -11.73 3.05
N VAL A 167 -4.62 -11.83 1.79
CA VAL A 167 -5.51 -12.90 1.30
C VAL A 167 -5.03 -13.40 -0.05
N GLY A 168 -4.63 -14.67 -0.17
CA GLY A 168 -4.21 -15.18 -1.47
C GLY A 168 -3.33 -16.41 -1.48
N ASP A 169 -2.46 -16.44 -2.49
CA ASP A 169 -1.52 -17.53 -2.77
C ASP A 169 -0.14 -17.34 -2.13
N SER A 170 0.84 -18.17 -2.53
CA SER A 170 2.21 -18.09 -2.03
C SER A 170 2.89 -16.74 -2.31
N LEU A 171 2.52 -16.04 -3.37
CA LEU A 171 3.10 -14.74 -3.72
C LEU A 171 2.69 -13.69 -2.69
N VAL A 172 1.42 -13.74 -2.26
CA VAL A 172 0.87 -12.91 -1.18
C VAL A 172 1.47 -13.30 0.17
N ARG A 173 1.62 -14.60 0.44
CA ARG A 173 2.28 -15.08 1.68
C ARG A 173 3.69 -14.52 1.84
N HIS A 174 4.52 -14.52 0.79
CA HIS A 174 5.91 -14.04 0.89
C HIS A 174 5.98 -12.53 1.19
N PHE A 175 5.03 -11.76 0.66
CA PHE A 175 4.90 -10.34 0.98
C PHE A 175 4.45 -10.14 2.44
N PHE A 176 3.44 -10.88 2.90
CA PHE A 176 3.03 -10.90 4.32
C PHE A 176 4.21 -11.28 5.25
N SER A 177 4.96 -12.34 4.97
CA SER A 177 6.12 -12.76 5.77
C SER A 177 7.18 -11.66 5.88
N ALA A 178 7.44 -10.91 4.78
CA ALA A 178 8.36 -9.78 4.83
C ALA A 178 7.83 -8.64 5.72
N MET A 179 6.52 -8.42 5.76
CA MET A 179 5.90 -7.45 6.67
C MET A 179 6.06 -7.89 8.13
N VAL A 180 5.79 -9.16 8.46
CA VAL A 180 5.98 -9.66 9.84
C VAL A 180 7.44 -9.52 10.30
N ILE A 181 8.41 -9.80 9.43
CA ILE A 181 9.85 -9.62 9.72
C ILE A 181 10.23 -8.15 9.98
N LEU A 182 9.58 -7.19 9.32
CA LEU A 182 9.73 -5.77 9.68
C LEU A 182 9.20 -5.49 11.08
N LEU A 183 7.99 -5.96 11.36
CA LEU A 183 7.26 -5.65 12.59
C LEU A 183 7.83 -6.39 13.82
N THR A 184 8.62 -7.44 13.61
CA THR A 184 9.35 -8.18 14.67
C THR A 184 10.84 -7.81 14.77
N ASN A 185 11.36 -7.02 13.82
CA ASN A 185 12.80 -6.73 13.66
C ASN A 185 13.72 -7.98 13.63
N ASP A 186 13.16 -9.17 13.34
CA ASP A 186 13.89 -10.44 13.36
C ASP A 186 14.02 -11.00 11.94
N PRO A 187 15.14 -10.73 11.23
CA PRO A 187 15.37 -11.26 9.88
C PRO A 187 15.64 -12.76 9.85
N LEU A 188 15.92 -13.41 10.99
CA LEU A 188 16.25 -14.83 11.06
C LEU A 188 15.03 -15.71 11.32
N TYR A 189 14.07 -15.25 12.13
CA TYR A 189 12.93 -16.06 12.57
C TYR A 189 11.59 -15.31 12.60
N GLY A 190 11.55 -14.02 12.26
CA GLY A 190 10.38 -13.16 12.50
C GLY A 190 9.06 -13.61 11.85
N ALA A 191 9.11 -14.33 10.72
CA ALA A 191 7.91 -14.88 10.09
C ALA A 191 7.51 -16.28 10.58
N LEU A 192 8.26 -16.88 11.51
CA LEU A 192 7.93 -18.16 12.15
C LEU A 192 7.04 -17.95 13.38
N LYS A 193 6.22 -18.96 13.69
CA LYS A 193 5.50 -19.07 14.95
C LYS A 193 6.51 -19.12 16.08
N PHE A 194 6.30 -18.32 17.14
CA PHE A 194 7.20 -18.28 18.29
C PHE A 194 7.46 -19.69 18.89
N LYS A 195 6.44 -20.54 18.90
CA LYS A 195 6.45 -21.94 19.40
C LYS A 195 7.06 -22.96 18.40
N THR A 196 7.82 -22.53 17.40
CA THR A 196 8.46 -23.42 16.43
C THR A 196 9.57 -24.24 17.09
N PRO A 197 9.59 -25.59 16.96
CA PRO A 197 10.60 -26.44 17.61
C PRO A 197 12.03 -26.05 17.21
N PRO A 198 13.03 -26.10 18.13
CA PRO A 198 14.39 -25.61 17.87
C PRO A 198 15.04 -26.16 16.59
N LYS A 199 14.90 -27.47 16.31
CA LYS A 199 15.38 -28.11 15.07
C LYS A 199 14.76 -27.49 13.82
N MET A 200 13.46 -27.20 13.84
CA MET A 200 12.77 -26.56 12.72
C MET A 200 13.09 -25.07 12.62
N ARG A 201 13.31 -24.40 13.76
CA ARG A 201 13.76 -23.00 13.81
C ARG A 201 15.13 -22.82 13.15
N ASP A 202 16.07 -23.75 13.36
CA ASP A 202 17.37 -23.73 12.69
C ASP A 202 17.27 -24.02 11.18
N ILE A 203 16.51 -25.05 10.77
CA ILE A 203 16.28 -25.38 9.35
C ILE A 203 15.65 -24.20 8.60
N CYS A 204 14.72 -23.50 9.25
CA CYS A 204 13.92 -22.43 8.68
C CYS A 204 14.51 -21.03 8.85
N LYS A 205 15.74 -20.87 9.35
CA LYS A 205 16.34 -19.53 9.56
C LYS A 205 16.59 -18.77 8.26
N GLY A 206 16.52 -17.44 8.32
CA GLY A 206 16.82 -16.54 7.20
C GLY A 206 15.84 -16.69 6.04
N ASP A 207 16.32 -16.81 4.79
CA ASP A 207 15.44 -16.95 3.61
C ASP A 207 14.60 -18.25 3.63
N SER A 208 15.01 -19.28 4.38
CA SER A 208 14.30 -20.56 4.44
C SER A 208 12.86 -20.41 4.97
N GLN A 209 12.60 -19.51 5.92
CA GLN A 209 11.23 -19.23 6.42
C GLN A 209 10.29 -18.67 5.33
N PHE A 210 10.86 -18.09 4.27
CA PHE A 210 10.09 -17.63 3.11
C PHE A 210 9.86 -18.75 2.10
N VAL A 211 10.91 -19.48 1.72
CA VAL A 211 10.92 -20.22 0.43
C VAL A 211 11.02 -21.74 0.53
N ASP A 212 11.36 -22.30 1.69
CA ASP A 212 11.41 -23.74 1.89
C ASP A 212 10.03 -24.30 2.28
N SER A 213 9.57 -25.30 1.52
CA SER A 213 8.20 -25.82 1.65
C SER A 213 7.91 -26.48 3.00
N ILE A 214 8.94 -27.00 3.66
CA ILE A 214 8.86 -27.58 5.00
C ILE A 214 8.60 -26.52 6.08
N CYS A 215 8.96 -25.26 5.84
CA CYS A 215 8.78 -24.15 6.77
C CYS A 215 7.35 -23.58 6.76
N HIS A 216 6.55 -23.88 5.72
CA HIS A 216 5.19 -23.35 5.57
C HIS A 216 4.24 -23.65 6.74
N VAL A 217 4.41 -24.79 7.42
CA VAL A 217 3.58 -25.16 8.59
C VAL A 217 3.97 -24.39 9.86
N HIS A 218 5.21 -23.88 9.88
CA HIS A 218 5.79 -23.09 10.97
C HIS A 218 5.69 -21.58 10.75
N THR A 219 5.29 -21.10 9.56
CA THR A 219 5.00 -19.68 9.33
C THR A 219 3.86 -19.20 10.25
N ALA A 220 4.07 -18.08 10.95
CA ALA A 220 3.01 -17.41 11.72
C ALA A 220 2.01 -16.79 10.74
N MET A 221 0.70 -17.08 10.84
CA MET A 221 -0.29 -16.61 9.86
C MET A 221 -1.50 -15.94 10.49
N THR A 222 -1.93 -16.40 11.66
CA THR A 222 -3.08 -15.83 12.39
C THR A 222 -2.62 -14.71 13.31
N TRP A 223 -3.53 -13.82 13.72
CA TRP A 223 -3.22 -12.79 14.72
C TRP A 223 -2.65 -13.40 16.02
N ARG A 224 -3.14 -14.58 16.43
CA ARG A 224 -2.63 -15.31 17.59
C ARG A 224 -1.17 -15.75 17.41
N ASP A 225 -0.81 -16.31 16.25
CA ASP A 225 0.58 -16.69 15.97
C ASP A 225 1.55 -15.49 16.03
N ILE A 226 1.05 -14.29 15.69
CA ILE A 226 1.81 -13.05 15.60
C ILE A 226 1.96 -12.40 16.98
N MET A 227 0.87 -12.28 17.75
CA MET A 227 0.91 -11.70 19.10
C MET A 227 1.62 -12.60 20.13
N ASP A 228 1.73 -13.92 19.86
CA ASP A 228 2.55 -14.85 20.63
C ASP A 228 4.06 -14.56 20.50
N ASN A 229 4.49 -13.71 19.55
CA ASN A 229 5.90 -13.31 19.39
C ASN A 229 6.17 -12.01 20.20
N PRO A 230 7.00 -12.05 21.25
CA PRO A 230 7.25 -10.88 22.12
C PRO A 230 7.93 -9.72 21.40
N ASN A 231 8.63 -9.99 20.29
CA ASN A 231 9.28 -8.96 19.48
C ASN A 231 8.29 -8.23 18.55
N PHE A 232 7.03 -8.67 18.43
CA PHE A 232 6.08 -8.02 17.53
C PHE A 232 5.71 -6.61 18.01
N CYS A 233 6.20 -5.60 17.30
CA CYS A 233 6.08 -4.18 17.60
C CYS A 233 6.43 -3.81 19.06
N ASP A 234 7.38 -4.53 19.65
CA ASP A 234 7.80 -4.37 21.05
C ASP A 234 6.60 -4.40 22.03
N GLY A 235 5.57 -5.20 21.69
CA GLY A 235 4.32 -5.32 22.45
C GLY A 235 3.29 -4.20 22.25
N TRP A 236 3.60 -3.13 21.51
CA TRP A 236 2.76 -1.91 21.46
C TRP A 236 1.80 -1.81 20.26
N ALA A 237 1.67 -2.85 19.42
CA ALA A 237 0.81 -2.79 18.23
C ALA A 237 -0.67 -2.50 18.57
N ARG A 238 -1.23 -1.40 18.02
CA ARG A 238 -2.67 -1.08 18.12
C ARG A 238 -3.51 -1.60 16.94
N PHE A 239 -2.93 -2.47 16.13
CA PHE A 239 -3.52 -3.04 14.92
C PHE A 239 -3.31 -4.55 14.88
N GLN A 240 -4.22 -5.27 14.23
CA GLN A 240 -4.08 -6.71 13.99
C GLN A 240 -3.48 -6.95 12.59
N ILE A 241 -2.64 -7.98 12.44
CA ILE A 241 -2.17 -8.45 11.13
C ILE A 241 -2.43 -9.95 10.97
N SER A 242 -2.81 -10.38 9.76
CA SER A 242 -3.10 -11.79 9.46
C SER A 242 -2.95 -12.14 7.99
N TYR A 243 -2.81 -13.44 7.70
CA TYR A 243 -2.81 -14.02 6.36
C TYR A 243 -3.86 -15.13 6.23
N VAL A 244 -4.62 -15.09 5.13
CA VAL A 244 -5.70 -16.01 4.80
C VAL A 244 -5.34 -16.78 3.53
N LYS A 245 -5.22 -18.11 3.66
CA LYS A 245 -4.79 -19.04 2.60
C LYS A 245 -5.94 -19.35 1.62
N ALA A 246 -6.48 -18.33 0.96
CA ALA A 246 -7.50 -18.43 -0.08
C ALA A 246 -6.84 -18.36 -1.47
N TYR A 247 -6.05 -19.38 -1.82
CA TYR A 247 -5.04 -19.30 -2.91
C TYR A 247 -5.55 -19.57 -4.33
N LYS A 248 -6.85 -19.84 -4.50
CA LYS A 248 -7.48 -20.12 -5.80
C LYS A 248 -9.00 -19.89 -5.74
N VAL A 249 -9.67 -19.78 -6.89
CA VAL A 249 -11.12 -19.45 -6.97
C VAL A 249 -12.02 -20.40 -6.18
N GLU A 250 -11.70 -21.68 -6.11
CA GLU A 250 -12.48 -22.70 -5.39
C GLU A 250 -12.36 -22.54 -3.86
N LEU A 251 -11.46 -21.67 -3.38
CA LEU A 251 -11.29 -21.30 -1.98
C LEU A 251 -11.72 -19.84 -1.70
N ALA A 252 -12.40 -19.18 -2.65
CA ALA A 252 -12.87 -17.80 -2.51
C ALA A 252 -13.72 -17.58 -1.25
N GLN A 253 -14.49 -18.59 -0.82
CA GLN A 253 -15.28 -18.51 0.40
C GLN A 253 -14.45 -18.19 1.66
N LEU A 254 -13.18 -18.62 1.72
CA LEU A 254 -12.27 -18.26 2.81
C LEU A 254 -11.91 -16.76 2.79
N ALA A 255 -11.74 -16.18 1.60
CA ALA A 255 -11.56 -14.73 1.43
C ALA A 255 -12.83 -13.97 1.84
N PHE A 256 -14.01 -14.41 1.40
CA PHE A 256 -15.29 -13.75 1.73
C PHE A 256 -15.60 -13.81 3.22
N LEU A 257 -15.31 -14.92 3.90
CA LEU A 257 -15.44 -15.04 5.36
C LEU A 257 -14.47 -14.11 6.11
N ALA A 258 -13.27 -13.87 5.58
CA ALA A 258 -12.34 -12.90 6.15
C ALA A 258 -12.83 -11.46 5.96
N ILE A 259 -13.29 -11.11 4.75
CA ILE A 259 -13.81 -9.77 4.44
C ILE A 259 -15.08 -9.46 5.23
N ARG A 260 -16.02 -10.43 5.38
CA ARG A 260 -17.25 -10.28 6.18
C ARG A 260 -16.97 -9.81 7.61
N LYS A 261 -15.89 -10.34 8.23
CA LYS A 261 -15.46 -9.97 9.59
C LYS A 261 -14.90 -8.54 9.71
N LEU A 262 -14.63 -7.88 8.58
CA LEU A 262 -14.02 -6.54 8.52
C LEU A 262 -15.00 -5.44 8.10
N LEU A 263 -16.20 -5.76 7.60
CA LEU A 263 -17.17 -4.77 7.09
C LEU A 263 -17.55 -3.68 8.12
N ASN A 264 -17.59 -4.02 9.41
CA ASN A 264 -17.88 -3.06 10.48
C ASN A 264 -16.62 -2.52 11.19
N LYS A 265 -15.42 -2.84 10.68
CA LYS A 265 -14.13 -2.53 11.32
C LYS A 265 -13.44 -1.38 10.57
N VAL A 266 -13.72 -0.14 10.99
CA VAL A 266 -13.00 1.06 10.53
C VAL A 266 -11.49 0.86 10.73
N GLY A 267 -10.67 1.26 9.76
CA GLY A 267 -9.22 1.03 9.78
C GLY A 267 -8.76 -0.33 9.22
N SER A 268 -9.62 -1.15 8.61
CA SER A 268 -9.25 -2.47 8.07
C SER A 268 -8.81 -2.48 6.59
N ILE A 269 -7.56 -2.86 6.32
CA ILE A 269 -7.01 -2.98 4.97
C ILE A 269 -6.97 -4.46 4.56
N VAL A 270 -7.39 -4.77 3.34
CA VAL A 270 -7.30 -6.11 2.74
C VAL A 270 -6.39 -6.07 1.51
N LEU A 271 -5.24 -6.74 1.59
CA LEU A 271 -4.32 -6.91 0.48
C LEU A 271 -4.55 -8.30 -0.13
N MET A 272 -5.11 -8.37 -1.34
CA MET A 272 -5.52 -9.63 -1.94
C MET A 272 -4.93 -9.88 -3.33
N GLY A 273 -4.62 -11.14 -3.63
CA GLY A 273 -4.09 -11.54 -4.94
C GLY A 273 -4.03 -13.05 -5.11
N ILE A 274 -4.54 -13.53 -6.25
CA ILE A 274 -4.39 -14.91 -6.72
C ILE A 274 -4.18 -14.91 -8.23
N GLY A 275 -3.74 -16.04 -8.78
CA GLY A 275 -3.83 -16.29 -10.22
C GLY A 275 -3.05 -17.53 -10.67
N ILE A 276 -1.93 -17.83 -10.01
CA ILE A 276 -1.03 -18.91 -10.43
C ILE A 276 -1.67 -20.30 -10.37
N HIS A 277 -2.53 -20.53 -9.37
CA HIS A 277 -3.29 -21.77 -9.19
C HIS A 277 -4.56 -21.85 -10.05
N ASN A 278 -4.84 -20.83 -10.87
CA ASN A 278 -5.95 -20.78 -11.82
C ASN A 278 -5.44 -20.51 -13.25
N ASN A 279 -4.19 -20.92 -13.53
CA ASN A 279 -3.51 -20.76 -14.82
C ASN A 279 -3.58 -19.33 -15.39
N PHE A 280 -3.59 -18.32 -14.50
CA PHE A 280 -3.78 -16.91 -14.85
C PHE A 280 -5.01 -16.63 -15.73
N ASN A 281 -6.10 -17.39 -15.52
CA ASN A 281 -7.41 -17.10 -16.10
C ASN A 281 -8.03 -15.87 -15.42
N ALA A 282 -7.90 -14.71 -16.07
CA ALA A 282 -8.40 -13.44 -15.55
C ALA A 282 -9.92 -13.44 -15.34
N SER A 283 -10.69 -13.99 -16.28
CA SER A 283 -12.16 -14.03 -16.19
C SER A 283 -12.63 -14.84 -14.98
N ALA A 284 -12.05 -16.01 -14.73
CA ALA A 284 -12.38 -16.83 -13.58
C ALA A 284 -12.01 -16.14 -12.24
N VAL A 285 -10.83 -15.51 -12.17
CA VAL A 285 -10.41 -14.77 -10.97
C VAL A 285 -11.29 -13.54 -10.72
N ILE A 286 -11.66 -12.80 -11.77
CA ILE A 286 -12.58 -11.66 -11.64
C ILE A 286 -13.95 -12.16 -11.17
N GLN A 287 -14.61 -13.02 -11.94
CA GLN A 287 -16.00 -13.41 -11.70
C GLN A 287 -16.22 -14.19 -10.40
N SER A 288 -15.29 -15.09 -10.05
CA SER A 288 -15.47 -16.01 -8.90
C SER A 288 -14.74 -15.60 -7.63
N TYR A 289 -13.89 -14.56 -7.67
CA TYR A 289 -13.06 -14.17 -6.51
C TYR A 289 -13.02 -12.66 -6.25
N LEU A 290 -12.69 -11.83 -7.24
CA LEU A 290 -12.57 -10.38 -7.02
C LEU A 290 -13.92 -9.66 -7.03
N GLU A 291 -14.77 -9.92 -8.03
CA GLU A 291 -16.11 -9.31 -8.17
C GLU A 291 -17.01 -9.58 -6.94
N PRO A 292 -17.09 -10.80 -6.37
CA PRO A 292 -17.90 -11.02 -5.17
C PRO A 292 -17.27 -10.38 -3.92
N ALA A 293 -15.94 -10.22 -3.86
CA ALA A 293 -15.27 -9.48 -2.79
C ALA A 293 -15.57 -7.98 -2.85
N VAL A 294 -15.57 -7.39 -4.05
CA VAL A 294 -15.93 -5.98 -4.29
C VAL A 294 -17.39 -5.73 -3.91
N LYS A 295 -18.32 -6.57 -4.40
CA LYS A 295 -19.75 -6.52 -4.02
C LYS A 295 -19.96 -6.65 -2.52
N LEU A 296 -19.17 -7.50 -1.85
CA LEU A 296 -19.25 -7.65 -0.41
C LEU A 296 -18.80 -6.37 0.31
N VAL A 297 -17.68 -5.76 -0.09
CA VAL A 297 -17.20 -4.50 0.48
C VAL A 297 -18.15 -3.33 0.21
N SER A 298 -18.81 -3.28 -0.96
CA SER A 298 -19.80 -2.22 -1.25
C SER A 298 -21.04 -2.26 -0.37
N THR A 299 -21.27 -3.33 0.41
CA THR A 299 -22.32 -3.35 1.45
C THR A 299 -21.95 -2.57 2.71
N SER A 300 -20.67 -2.20 2.87
CA SER A 300 -20.19 -1.44 4.03
C SER A 300 -20.61 0.02 3.98
N LYS A 301 -21.31 0.47 5.02
CA LYS A 301 -21.75 1.87 5.18
C LYS A 301 -20.65 2.82 5.69
N ASN A 302 -19.48 2.29 6.08
CA ASN A 302 -18.39 3.07 6.67
C ASN A 302 -17.17 3.23 5.74
N GLY A 303 -17.19 2.63 4.54
CA GLY A 303 -16.09 2.67 3.57
C GLY A 303 -15.00 1.60 3.74
N TRP A 304 -15.10 0.74 4.76
CA TRP A 304 -14.10 -0.28 5.08
C TRP A 304 -14.64 -1.72 4.88
N PRO A 305 -13.78 -2.70 4.55
CA PRO A 305 -12.32 -2.59 4.37
C PRO A 305 -11.91 -1.96 3.03
N HIS A 306 -10.79 -1.23 3.00
CA HIS A 306 -10.18 -0.84 1.73
C HIS A 306 -9.51 -2.06 1.08
N LEU A 307 -9.89 -2.35 -0.17
CA LEU A 307 -9.30 -3.41 -0.99
C LEU A 307 -8.07 -2.91 -1.76
N ILE A 308 -7.00 -3.69 -1.70
CA ILE A 308 -5.78 -3.48 -2.49
C ILE A 308 -5.48 -4.77 -3.25
N TRP A 309 -5.56 -4.74 -4.58
CA TRP A 309 -5.18 -5.86 -5.43
C TRP A 309 -3.66 -5.92 -5.64
N LEU A 310 -3.08 -7.10 -5.45
CA LEU A 310 -1.66 -7.37 -5.67
C LEU A 310 -1.47 -8.00 -7.05
N SER A 311 -0.73 -7.33 -7.95
CA SER A 311 -0.43 -7.91 -9.26
C SER A 311 0.54 -9.09 -9.14
N THR A 312 0.41 -10.04 -10.07
CA THR A 312 1.36 -11.14 -10.19
C THR A 312 2.69 -10.60 -10.68
N HIS A 313 3.79 -10.99 -10.04
CA HIS A 313 5.13 -10.59 -10.45
C HIS A 313 5.67 -11.44 -11.61
N SER A 314 6.70 -10.96 -12.29
CA SER A 314 7.30 -11.64 -13.44
C SER A 314 7.89 -13.01 -13.11
N MET A 315 7.79 -13.91 -14.07
CA MET A 315 8.48 -15.19 -14.12
C MET A 315 10.00 -14.98 -14.25
N GLY A 316 10.78 -15.73 -13.46
CA GLY A 316 12.23 -15.82 -13.59
C GLY A 316 12.70 -17.05 -14.40
N PRO A 317 13.98 -17.12 -14.79
CA PRO A 317 14.52 -18.14 -15.70
C PRO A 317 14.63 -19.54 -15.08
N LEU A 318 14.33 -19.69 -13.79
CA LEU A 318 14.21 -20.97 -13.10
C LEU A 318 12.74 -21.44 -13.05
N LYS A 319 11.88 -21.04 -14.00
CA LYS A 319 10.53 -21.60 -14.07
C LYS A 319 10.62 -22.95 -14.78
N PRO A 320 9.99 -24.02 -14.28
CA PRO A 320 9.95 -25.27 -15.01
C PRO A 320 9.24 -25.13 -16.36
N ILE A 321 9.79 -25.75 -17.41
CA ILE A 321 9.45 -25.55 -18.83
C ILE A 321 7.97 -25.81 -19.12
N ASN A 322 7.40 -26.83 -18.46
CA ASN A 322 5.98 -27.18 -18.58
C ASN A 322 5.01 -26.07 -18.14
N TYR A 323 5.49 -25.05 -17.41
CA TYR A 323 4.70 -23.87 -17.03
C TYR A 323 4.97 -22.63 -17.90
N HIS A 324 5.91 -22.66 -18.85
CA HIS A 324 6.26 -21.46 -19.63
C HIS A 324 5.10 -20.92 -20.49
N ARG A 325 4.25 -21.80 -21.01
CA ARG A 325 3.05 -21.40 -21.79
C ARG A 325 2.02 -20.67 -20.93
N ASP A 326 1.56 -21.35 -19.87
CA ASP A 326 0.40 -20.90 -19.07
C ASP A 326 0.78 -19.96 -17.92
N GLN A 327 2.06 -19.90 -17.55
CA GLN A 327 2.59 -19.10 -16.44
C GLN A 327 3.84 -18.29 -16.84
N GLY A 328 4.06 -18.11 -18.14
CA GLY A 328 5.09 -17.23 -18.69
C GLY A 328 4.77 -15.75 -18.53
N ASN A 329 5.79 -14.91 -18.74
CA ASN A 329 5.63 -13.44 -18.70
C ASN A 329 4.51 -12.91 -19.62
N PRO A 330 4.28 -13.41 -20.85
CA PRO A 330 3.14 -12.99 -21.67
C PRO A 330 1.78 -13.28 -21.03
N ALA A 331 1.60 -14.49 -20.45
CA ALA A 331 0.37 -14.87 -19.76
C ALA A 331 0.14 -14.01 -18.50
N ILE A 332 1.20 -13.80 -17.71
CA ILE A 332 1.16 -12.94 -16.51
C ILE A 332 0.83 -11.48 -16.86
N LEU A 333 1.40 -10.94 -17.94
CA LEU A 333 1.12 -9.57 -18.40
C LEU A 333 -0.34 -9.43 -18.86
N SER A 334 -0.84 -10.37 -19.66
CA SER A 334 -2.25 -10.40 -20.09
C SER A 334 -3.20 -10.46 -18.90
N PHE A 335 -2.91 -11.34 -17.94
CA PHE A 335 -3.68 -11.46 -16.70
C PHE A 335 -3.68 -10.17 -15.88
N ASN A 336 -2.49 -9.62 -15.58
CA ASN A 336 -2.34 -8.39 -14.82
C ASN A 336 -3.06 -7.20 -15.48
N GLU A 337 -3.05 -7.12 -16.81
CA GLU A 337 -3.71 -6.02 -17.52
C GLU A 337 -5.24 -6.12 -17.48
N ASN A 338 -5.80 -7.33 -17.60
CA ASN A 338 -7.24 -7.54 -17.40
C ASN A 338 -7.67 -7.20 -15.96
N LEU A 339 -6.92 -7.66 -14.96
CA LEU A 339 -7.15 -7.31 -13.56
C LEU A 339 -6.97 -5.80 -13.29
N ARG A 340 -6.03 -5.13 -13.98
CA ARG A 340 -5.83 -3.67 -13.88
C ARG A 340 -7.01 -2.89 -14.43
N LYS A 341 -7.54 -3.27 -15.61
CA LYS A 341 -8.74 -2.65 -16.21
C LYS A 341 -9.92 -2.74 -15.25
N TYR A 342 -10.15 -3.93 -14.69
CA TYR A 342 -11.17 -4.16 -13.67
C TYR A 342 -10.95 -3.28 -12.43
N CYS A 343 -9.75 -3.31 -11.83
CA CYS A 343 -9.45 -2.53 -10.62
C CYS A 343 -9.62 -1.02 -10.84
N ASN A 344 -9.18 -0.49 -11.99
CA ASN A 344 -9.39 0.92 -12.33
C ASN A 344 -10.88 1.28 -12.46
N HIS A 345 -11.70 0.41 -13.07
CA HIS A 345 -13.14 0.65 -13.25
C HIS A 345 -13.89 0.68 -11.90
N HIS A 346 -13.48 -0.15 -10.95
CA HIS A 346 -14.09 -0.26 -9.61
C HIS A 346 -13.36 0.54 -8.51
N ASN A 347 -12.46 1.48 -8.87
CA ASN A 347 -11.66 2.29 -7.94
C ASN A 347 -10.86 1.48 -6.88
N ILE A 348 -10.44 0.26 -7.23
CA ILE A 348 -9.63 -0.60 -6.37
C ILE A 348 -8.16 -0.20 -6.50
N SER A 349 -7.48 0.01 -5.36
CA SER A 349 -6.03 0.27 -5.36
C SER A 349 -5.28 -0.96 -5.88
N LEU A 350 -4.31 -0.76 -6.79
CA LEU A 350 -3.51 -1.84 -7.35
C LEU A 350 -2.03 -1.64 -7.05
N PHE A 351 -1.42 -2.62 -6.38
CA PHE A 351 0.02 -2.72 -6.16
C PHE A 351 0.65 -3.54 -7.29
N ASP A 352 1.29 -2.86 -8.25
CA ASP A 352 1.92 -3.55 -9.37
C ASP A 352 3.35 -3.97 -9.03
N SER A 353 3.65 -5.27 -9.07
CA SER A 353 5.00 -5.77 -8.76
C SER A 353 5.74 -6.42 -9.93
N PHE A 354 5.16 -6.41 -11.15
CA PHE A 354 5.75 -7.07 -12.31
C PHE A 354 7.11 -6.47 -12.74
N ASN A 355 7.15 -5.16 -12.98
CA ASN A 355 8.40 -4.49 -13.41
C ASN A 355 9.49 -4.53 -12.33
N MET A 356 9.10 -4.64 -11.04
CA MET A 356 10.04 -4.75 -9.92
C MET A 356 10.78 -6.09 -9.83
N THR A 357 10.32 -7.12 -10.56
CA THR A 357 10.90 -8.47 -10.50
C THR A 357 11.54 -8.91 -11.81
N MET A 358 11.37 -8.13 -12.89
CA MET A 358 12.06 -8.35 -14.15
C MET A 358 13.58 -8.22 -13.94
N GLY A 359 14.35 -9.18 -14.45
CA GLY A 359 15.81 -9.22 -14.28
C GLY A 359 16.28 -9.51 -12.85
N VAL A 360 15.42 -10.06 -11.98
CA VAL A 360 15.79 -10.43 -10.60
C VAL A 360 15.85 -11.95 -10.47
N HIS A 361 16.80 -12.45 -9.67
CA HIS A 361 16.82 -13.88 -9.32
C HIS A 361 15.63 -14.27 -8.43
N SER A 362 14.78 -15.16 -8.94
CA SER A 362 13.81 -15.97 -8.16
C SER A 362 14.38 -17.38 -7.96
N PHE A 363 14.11 -18.03 -6.84
CA PHE A 363 14.71 -19.35 -6.53
C PHE A 363 14.18 -20.51 -7.38
N ASP A 364 12.93 -20.42 -7.84
CA ASP A 364 12.20 -21.48 -8.57
C ASP A 364 11.36 -20.90 -9.73
N GLY A 365 11.83 -19.78 -10.29
CA GLY A 365 11.18 -19.06 -11.39
C GLY A 365 9.88 -18.35 -11.00
N THR A 366 9.41 -18.58 -9.78
CA THR A 366 8.12 -18.12 -9.28
C THR A 366 8.33 -17.24 -8.05
N HIS A 367 9.03 -17.75 -7.04
CA HIS A 367 9.14 -17.10 -5.74
C HIS A 367 10.44 -16.29 -5.61
N PHE A 368 10.30 -15.05 -5.14
CA PHE A 368 11.40 -14.17 -4.78
C PHE A 368 11.67 -14.19 -3.26
N GLY A 369 12.90 -13.85 -2.88
CA GLY A 369 13.39 -13.87 -1.51
C GLY A 369 13.13 -12.62 -0.69
N VAL A 370 13.85 -12.51 0.42
CA VAL A 370 13.69 -11.42 1.39
C VAL A 370 13.96 -10.05 0.76
N GLY A 371 14.84 -9.95 -0.24
CA GLY A 371 15.23 -8.68 -0.87
C GLY A 371 14.07 -8.00 -1.59
N VAL A 372 13.47 -8.71 -2.55
CA VAL A 372 12.30 -8.19 -3.30
C VAL A 372 11.15 -7.88 -2.36
N ASN A 373 10.77 -8.81 -1.48
CA ASN A 373 9.60 -8.64 -0.63
C ASN A 373 9.82 -7.56 0.45
N THR A 374 11.07 -7.33 0.87
CA THR A 374 11.47 -6.17 1.69
C THR A 374 11.31 -4.83 0.96
N VAL A 375 11.51 -4.78 -0.36
CA VAL A 375 11.16 -3.58 -1.13
C VAL A 375 9.64 -3.44 -1.24
N LYS A 376 8.90 -4.52 -1.56
CA LYS A 376 7.42 -4.47 -1.67
C LYS A 376 6.77 -3.86 -0.42
N ARG A 377 7.15 -4.29 0.80
CA ARG A 377 6.65 -3.69 2.04
C ARG A 377 7.00 -2.22 2.22
N LYS A 378 8.21 -1.79 1.86
CA LYS A 378 8.61 -0.37 1.97
C LYS A 378 7.79 0.52 1.04
N LEU A 379 7.44 0.01 -0.16
CA LEU A 379 6.58 0.73 -1.10
C LEU A 379 5.14 0.82 -0.58
N GLN A 380 4.58 -0.29 -0.09
CA GLN A 380 3.23 -0.36 0.47
C GLN A 380 3.05 0.62 1.63
N MET A 381 3.91 0.54 2.64
CA MET A 381 3.89 1.43 3.81
C MET A 381 3.99 2.91 3.42
N ARG A 382 4.77 3.24 2.38
CA ARG A 382 4.88 4.62 1.88
C ARG A 382 3.63 5.08 1.13
N ALA A 383 2.94 4.19 0.42
CA ALA A 383 1.73 4.53 -0.32
C ALA A 383 0.51 4.72 0.59
N GLU A 384 0.31 3.83 1.58
CA GLU A 384 -0.78 3.94 2.55
C GLU A 384 -0.67 5.21 3.41
N LEU A 385 0.54 5.55 3.86
CA LEU A 385 0.81 6.81 4.59
C LEU A 385 0.53 8.09 3.78
N VAL A 386 0.46 8.00 2.45
CA VAL A 386 0.07 9.13 1.58
C VAL A 386 -1.44 9.12 1.36
N GLY A 387 -2.06 7.97 1.11
CA GLY A 387 -3.50 7.84 0.87
C GLY A 387 -4.35 8.20 2.09
N LEU A 388 -4.04 7.63 3.26
CA LEU A 388 -4.78 7.89 4.51
C LEU A 388 -4.74 9.37 4.92
N LYS A 389 -3.65 10.07 4.60
CA LYS A 389 -3.53 11.52 4.86
C LYS A 389 -4.39 12.36 3.93
N THR A 390 -4.55 11.98 2.65
CA THR A 390 -5.40 12.71 1.71
C THR A 390 -6.89 12.49 1.99
N GLU A 391 -7.28 11.27 2.37
CA GLU A 391 -8.66 10.97 2.71
C GLU A 391 -9.07 11.60 4.04
N GLY A 392 -8.21 11.58 5.06
CA GLY A 392 -8.49 12.23 6.36
C GLY A 392 -8.89 13.71 6.24
N THR A 393 -8.22 14.48 5.37
CA THR A 393 -8.61 15.87 5.08
C THR A 393 -9.94 16.00 4.34
N CYS A 394 -10.23 15.11 3.38
CA CYS A 394 -11.49 15.13 2.63
C CYS A 394 -12.69 14.69 3.49
N THR A 395 -12.52 13.70 4.35
CA THR A 395 -13.59 13.24 5.26
C THR A 395 -13.93 14.30 6.30
N PHE A 396 -12.94 15.07 6.78
CA PHE A 396 -13.19 16.21 7.68
C PHE A 396 -14.00 17.32 6.99
N LEU A 397 -13.62 17.69 5.76
CA LEU A 397 -14.40 18.63 4.92
C LEU A 397 -15.81 18.11 4.63
N TRP A 398 -15.98 16.81 4.35
CA TRP A 398 -17.28 16.21 4.07
C TRP A 398 -18.20 16.16 5.31
N MET A 399 -17.64 15.86 6.49
CA MET A 399 -18.38 15.98 7.76
C MET A 399 -18.77 17.44 8.05
N PHE A 400 -17.88 18.40 7.78
CA PHE A 400 -18.16 19.82 8.00
C PHE A 400 -19.31 20.31 7.10
N CYS A 401 -19.29 19.97 5.80
CA CYS A 401 -20.39 20.26 4.87
C CYS A 401 -21.73 19.64 5.33
N ARG A 402 -21.73 18.36 5.73
CA ARG A 402 -22.91 17.68 6.29
C ARG A 402 -23.45 18.33 7.56
N PHE A 403 -22.57 18.90 8.39
CA PHE A 403 -22.96 19.59 9.62
C PHE A 403 -23.62 20.94 9.31
N THR A 404 -23.09 21.70 8.33
CA THR A 404 -23.71 22.94 7.85
C THR A 404 -25.05 22.72 7.15
N GLU A 405 -25.20 21.66 6.33
CA GLU A 405 -26.49 21.30 5.72
C GLU A 405 -27.57 21.01 6.77
N LYS A 406 -27.22 20.29 7.85
CA LYS A 406 -28.17 19.99 8.93
C LYS A 406 -28.56 21.20 9.77
N MET A 407 -27.66 22.17 9.97
CA MET A 407 -27.99 23.45 10.62
C MET A 407 -29.00 24.27 9.79
N LEU A 408 -28.89 24.24 8.46
CA LEU A 408 -29.81 24.95 7.56
C LEU A 408 -31.20 24.28 7.44
N ALA A 409 -31.33 23.02 7.81
CA ALA A 409 -32.59 22.25 7.71
C ALA A 409 -33.58 22.45 8.88
N PHE A 410 -33.24 23.28 9.88
CA PHE A 410 -34.06 23.52 11.08
C PHE A 410 -34.83 24.85 11.10
N LEU A 411 -35.17 25.40 9.93
CA LEU A 411 -36.09 26.54 9.80
C LEU A 411 -37.37 26.12 9.05
N PRO A 412 -38.53 25.99 9.73
CA PRO A 412 -39.79 25.66 9.07
C PRO A 412 -40.40 26.90 8.42
N VAL A 413 -40.39 26.96 7.08
CA VAL A 413 -41.18 27.93 6.30
C VAL A 413 -42.47 27.25 5.85
N GLU A 414 -43.57 27.49 6.58
CA GLU A 414 -44.88 26.90 6.27
C GLU A 414 -45.64 27.78 5.26
N LEU A 415 -45.48 27.50 3.96
CA LEU A 415 -46.23 28.17 2.89
C LEU A 415 -47.67 27.60 2.79
N LYS A 416 -48.61 28.24 3.49
CA LYS A 416 -50.05 27.99 3.33
C LYS A 416 -50.68 29.00 2.37
N THR A 417 -50.92 28.57 1.12
CA THR A 417 -51.84 29.26 0.20
C THR A 417 -53.28 28.78 0.44
N LYS A 418 -54.15 29.69 0.86
CA LYS A 418 -55.61 29.53 0.74
C LYS A 418 -56.22 30.84 0.27
N SER A 419 -56.86 30.80 -0.90
CA SER A 419 -57.87 31.80 -1.28
C SER A 419 -59.14 31.59 -0.43
N SER A 420 -59.88 32.67 -0.22
CA SER A 420 -61.05 32.72 0.67
C SER A 420 -62.30 33.15 -0.09
N GLY A 421 -63.46 32.75 0.44
CA GLY A 421 -64.77 33.24 0.04
C GLY A 421 -65.79 33.04 1.15
N LEU A 422 -65.95 34.10 1.98
CA LEU A 422 -67.13 34.53 2.78
C LEU A 422 -68.04 33.47 3.45
N LYS A 423 -68.46 33.56 4.72
CA LYS A 423 -68.55 34.66 5.73
C LYS A 423 -68.23 34.09 7.17
N ASP A 424 -68.50 34.66 8.35
CA ASP A 424 -69.13 35.94 8.80
C ASP A 424 -68.72 36.35 10.25
N VAL A 425 -69.22 37.51 10.72
CA VAL A 425 -69.33 38.10 12.09
C VAL A 425 -68.43 37.64 13.27
N THR A 426 -67.51 38.51 13.73
CA THR A 426 -67.49 39.21 15.06
C THR A 426 -66.19 40.03 15.29
N GLN A 427 -66.24 41.07 16.13
CA GLN A 427 -65.18 42.10 16.34
C GLN A 427 -64.37 41.88 17.67
N PRO A 428 -63.52 42.80 18.19
CA PRO A 428 -62.64 43.85 17.59
C PRO A 428 -61.19 43.88 18.18
N LYS A 429 -60.21 44.47 17.45
CA LYS A 429 -59.37 45.65 17.87
C LYS A 429 -58.08 45.80 17.03
N LYS A 430 -57.74 47.05 16.69
CA LYS A 430 -56.53 47.48 15.95
C LYS A 430 -55.30 47.59 16.85
N ILE A 431 -54.12 47.20 16.34
CA ILE A 431 -52.83 47.89 16.57
C ILE A 431 -52.09 48.00 15.23
N LEU A 432 -51.22 49.01 15.11
CA LEU A 432 -50.65 49.56 13.87
C LEU A 432 -49.63 48.66 13.12
N LEU A 433 -49.56 48.88 11.81
CA LEU A 433 -48.47 48.44 10.93
C LEU A 433 -47.21 49.32 11.09
N THR A 434 -46.04 48.71 10.92
CA THR A 434 -44.85 49.38 10.36
C THR A 434 -44.30 48.52 9.22
N LYS A 435 -43.65 49.13 8.23
CA LYS A 435 -43.57 48.61 6.86
C LYS A 435 -42.13 48.51 6.34
N MET A 436 -41.93 47.57 5.41
CA MET A 436 -40.93 47.55 4.31
C MET A 436 -39.47 47.17 4.61
N GLY A 437 -38.94 46.31 3.73
CA GLY A 437 -37.56 45.83 3.71
C GLY A 437 -37.36 44.63 2.78
N ASP A 438 -37.84 44.70 1.52
CA ASP A 438 -37.59 43.66 0.50
C ASP A 438 -36.14 43.69 0.02
N PHE A 439 -35.53 42.53 -0.30
CA PHE A 439 -34.79 42.32 -1.56
C PHE A 439 -34.53 40.81 -1.83
N SER A 440 -34.24 40.49 -3.09
CA SER A 440 -34.52 39.19 -3.74
C SER A 440 -33.53 38.04 -3.54
N LEU A 441 -34.05 36.81 -3.53
CA LEU A 441 -33.30 35.61 -3.94
C LEU A 441 -33.15 35.55 -5.47
N GLY A 442 -31.93 35.34 -5.94
CA GLY A 442 -31.64 34.88 -7.30
C GLY A 442 -31.39 33.37 -7.31
N THR A 443 -32.18 32.63 -8.06
CA THR A 443 -31.95 31.19 -8.33
C THR A 443 -31.00 31.02 -9.50
N ASP A 444 -29.91 30.25 -9.31
CA ASP A 444 -29.45 29.20 -10.22
C ASP A 444 -28.09 28.65 -9.79
N PHE A 445 -27.97 27.31 -9.70
CA PHE A 445 -26.68 26.62 -9.80
C PHE A 445 -26.87 25.19 -10.31
N THR A 446 -26.78 25.04 -11.63
CA THR A 446 -26.25 23.80 -12.23
C THR A 446 -24.72 23.85 -12.11
N GLY A 447 -24.09 22.75 -11.70
CA GLY A 447 -22.66 22.74 -11.33
C GLY A 447 -21.96 21.44 -11.68
N ILE A 448 -21.41 21.36 -12.89
CA ILE A 448 -20.59 20.23 -13.34
C ILE A 448 -19.18 20.35 -12.75
N CYS A 449 -18.72 19.32 -12.04
CA CYS A 449 -17.34 19.27 -11.52
C CYS A 449 -16.32 18.93 -12.61
N ASN A 450 -15.46 19.89 -12.98
CA ASN A 450 -14.27 19.65 -13.80
C ASN A 450 -13.07 20.43 -13.19
N PRO A 451 -11.92 19.79 -12.87
CA PRO A 451 -10.95 20.40 -11.95
C PRO A 451 -9.79 21.12 -12.65
N HIS A 452 -10.01 22.35 -13.12
CA HIS A 452 -8.92 23.27 -13.47
C HIS A 452 -9.21 24.70 -12.98
N TYR A 453 -8.30 25.21 -12.13
CA TYR A 453 -8.18 26.61 -11.65
C TYR A 453 -9.45 27.35 -11.21
N LEU A 454 -9.61 27.55 -9.89
CA LEU A 454 -10.25 28.75 -9.37
C LEU A 454 -9.57 29.23 -8.09
N GLN A 455 -9.07 30.47 -8.09
CA GLN A 455 -8.91 31.25 -6.86
C GLN A 455 -10.30 31.73 -6.44
N ILE A 456 -10.68 31.52 -5.19
CA ILE A 456 -11.88 32.15 -4.60
C ILE A 456 -11.45 32.92 -3.36
N SER A 457 -11.37 34.23 -3.49
CA SER A 457 -11.35 35.15 -2.36
C SER A 457 -12.80 35.34 -1.88
N LYS A 458 -13.18 34.73 -0.76
CA LYS A 458 -14.43 35.05 -0.06
C LYS A 458 -14.12 35.41 1.40
N ALA A 459 -14.53 36.61 1.80
CA ALA A 459 -14.50 37.03 3.19
C ALA A 459 -15.67 36.38 3.94
N PHE A 460 -15.40 35.85 5.13
CA PHE A 460 -16.43 35.38 6.06
C PHE A 460 -16.60 36.41 7.18
N LEU A 461 -17.83 36.84 7.42
CA LEU A 461 -18.21 37.54 8.64
C LEU A 461 -18.55 36.48 9.69
N MET A 462 -17.64 36.25 10.63
CA MET A 462 -17.87 35.39 11.80
C MET A 462 -18.31 36.24 12.99
N SER A 463 -19.21 35.72 13.83
CA SER A 463 -19.52 36.38 15.11
C SER A 463 -18.37 36.17 16.11
N PRO A 464 -18.18 37.06 17.10
CA PRO A 464 -17.07 36.98 18.05
C PRO A 464 -16.94 35.62 18.75
N ALA A 465 -18.06 35.02 19.16
CA ALA A 465 -18.09 33.71 19.84
C ALA A 465 -17.51 32.55 18.99
N MET A 466 -17.53 32.67 17.66
CA MET A 466 -16.92 31.65 16.79
C MET A 466 -15.39 31.82 16.66
N ALA A 467 -14.87 33.04 16.83
CA ALA A 467 -13.43 33.32 16.74
C ALA A 467 -12.67 32.72 17.92
N ASP A 468 -13.21 32.84 19.15
CA ASP A 468 -12.60 32.29 20.36
C ASP A 468 -12.53 30.75 20.31
N THR A 469 -13.59 30.11 19.80
CA THR A 469 -13.62 28.65 19.60
C THR A 469 -12.58 28.20 18.55
N PHE A 470 -12.35 29.01 17.51
CA PHE A 470 -11.40 28.71 16.44
C PHE A 470 -9.93 28.83 16.89
N LEU A 471 -9.62 29.81 17.76
CA LEU A 471 -8.28 30.03 18.32
C LEU A 471 -7.92 29.00 19.40
N ALA A 472 -8.90 28.49 20.17
CA ALA A 472 -8.66 27.54 21.26
C ALA A 472 -8.23 26.13 20.81
N GLN A 473 -8.47 25.74 19.54
CA GLN A 473 -8.24 24.36 19.07
C GLN A 473 -7.07 24.17 18.10
N ASN A 474 -6.42 25.22 17.59
CA ASN A 474 -5.34 25.10 16.61
C ASN A 474 -4.16 26.04 16.88
N CYS A 475 -3.16 25.56 17.63
CA CYS A 475 -1.85 26.21 17.75
C CYS A 475 -0.69 25.20 17.93
N THR A 476 -0.30 24.54 16.85
CA THR A 476 1.14 24.27 16.59
C THR A 476 1.45 24.69 15.15
N ALA A 477 2.59 25.36 14.97
CA ALA A 477 2.86 26.31 13.88
C ALA A 477 2.76 25.76 12.43
N GLU A 478 1.87 26.35 11.62
CA GLU A 478 2.17 26.96 10.29
C GLU A 478 0.88 27.52 9.65
N ALA A 479 0.55 28.79 9.91
CA ALA A 479 -0.53 29.52 9.22
C ALA A 479 -0.30 31.05 9.25
N SER A 480 0.70 31.53 8.52
CA SER A 480 0.92 32.98 8.35
C SER A 480 0.10 33.53 7.18
N ARG A 481 -0.55 34.70 7.40
CA ARG A 481 -1.38 35.50 6.47
C ARG A 481 -2.87 35.13 6.38
N ILE A 482 -3.63 35.57 7.38
CA ILE A 482 -5.00 36.06 7.20
C ILE A 482 -4.99 37.53 7.63
N SER A 483 -5.36 38.44 6.73
CA SER A 483 -5.50 39.87 7.05
C SER A 483 -6.94 40.16 7.44
N VAL A 484 -7.18 40.54 8.69
CA VAL A 484 -8.50 40.94 9.19
C VAL A 484 -8.57 42.47 9.26
N PHE A 485 -9.47 43.07 8.49
CA PHE A 485 -9.82 44.49 8.63
C PHE A 485 -10.96 44.63 9.65
N LEU A 486 -10.73 45.43 10.69
CA LEU A 486 -11.75 45.83 11.67
C LEU A 486 -12.03 47.33 11.52
N THR A 487 -13.28 47.68 11.23
CA THR A 487 -13.77 49.06 11.26
C THR A 487 -14.47 49.35 12.59
N LYS A 488 -13.88 50.27 13.38
CA LYS A 488 -14.53 50.99 14.50
C LYS A 488 -15.53 52.02 13.94
N PRO A 489 -16.52 52.56 14.71
CA PRO A 489 -16.52 52.87 16.16
C PRO A 489 -17.71 52.21 16.94
N TYR A 490 -17.98 52.39 18.24
CA TYR A 490 -17.76 53.51 19.20
C TYR A 490 -17.50 52.99 20.64
N LEU A 491 -17.27 53.89 21.61
CA LEU A 491 -16.79 53.63 22.98
C LEU A 491 -17.84 53.90 24.09
N GLN A 492 -17.54 53.44 25.32
CA GLN A 492 -18.23 53.73 26.62
C GLN A 492 -19.63 53.09 26.80
N THR A 493 -20.11 52.63 27.97
CA THR A 493 -19.63 52.43 29.38
C THR A 493 -20.11 51.02 29.84
N LYS A 494 -19.89 50.43 31.03
CA LYS A 494 -19.65 50.86 32.43
C LYS A 494 -19.08 49.65 33.23
N ALA A 495 -18.55 49.86 34.45
CA ALA A 495 -17.91 48.82 35.27
C ALA A 495 -18.78 48.28 36.43
N SER A 496 -18.23 47.28 37.16
CA SER A 496 -18.71 46.58 38.39
C SER A 496 -19.97 45.70 38.23
N VAL A 497 -20.03 44.47 38.77
CA VAL A 497 -20.01 44.06 40.19
C VAL A 497 -19.50 42.59 40.37
N LEU A 498 -19.02 42.28 41.58
CA LEU A 498 -18.74 41.00 42.29
C LEU A 498 -19.33 39.68 41.71
N ASP A 499 -18.75 38.49 41.93
CA ASP A 499 -18.35 37.96 43.25
C ASP A 499 -17.29 36.81 43.20
N GLN A 500 -16.65 36.53 44.35
CA GLN A 500 -15.64 35.49 44.58
C GLN A 500 -16.20 34.23 45.26
N SER A 501 -16.41 33.15 44.52
CA SER A 501 -16.32 31.75 45.01
C SER A 501 -16.43 30.82 43.79
N SER A 502 -15.53 29.89 43.48
CA SER A 502 -15.11 28.78 44.33
C SER A 502 -13.80 28.20 43.79
N LEU A 503 -12.67 28.37 44.50
CA LEU A 503 -11.36 27.92 44.03
C LEU A 503 -10.62 27.15 45.13
N HIS A 504 -11.04 25.89 45.35
CA HIS A 504 -10.36 24.98 46.27
C HIS A 504 -10.52 23.49 45.92
N ARG A 505 -9.67 22.99 45.01
CA ARG A 505 -8.97 21.70 45.20
C ARG A 505 -7.74 21.54 44.30
N TRP A 506 -6.61 21.96 44.86
CA TRP A 506 -5.28 21.34 44.79
C TRP A 506 -4.72 20.78 43.47
N LYS A 507 -3.61 21.42 43.06
CA LYS A 507 -2.50 20.79 42.32
C LYS A 507 -1.85 19.67 43.15
N GLN A 508 -1.57 18.54 42.52
CA GLN A 508 -0.48 17.57 42.75
C GLN A 508 -0.63 16.57 41.58
N LEU A 509 0.36 16.30 40.71
CA LEU A 509 1.82 16.30 40.87
C LEU A 509 2.54 17.04 39.72
N LEU A 510 3.75 17.52 40.04
CA LEU A 510 4.91 17.54 39.13
C LEU A 510 5.79 16.34 39.49
#